data_AF-A0A7J6Q5Z6-F1
#
_entry.id   AF-A0A7J6Q5Z6-F1
#
_cell.length_a   1.000
_cell.length_b   1.000
_cell.length_c   1.000
_cell.angle_alpha   90.00
_cell.angle_beta   90.00
_cell.angle_gamma   90.00
#
_symmetry.space_group_name_H-M   'P 1'
#
loop_
_entity.id
_entity.type
_entity.pdbx_description
1 polymer ?
#
loop_
_entity_poly.entity_id
_entity_poly.type
_entity_poly.pdbx_seq_one_letter_code
_entity_poly.pdbx_strand_id
1 'polypeptide(L)'
;AHVVVIVVDGSRAERSHVPNKAELKLLRMASEMGKCVVVAINKWDLVEERHKEKLRQLYVTSTVNKSAQVKGMPIMFISAKTGFNVMMMMTRVQALFRRWNGRVATADINDWMRKFQEHYPPPWKDGVKFYPKYVTQVRSRPPTFVFWANTHGGFPPNYLQQMRNLIREEFGMEGTPIRMLIRSTLMPDPKKKLGKQEVLKWKRMGPRQAEAVKHLKGEKGKAVKVKRMAPEARSR
;
A
#
# COMPACT_ATOMS: atom_id res chain seq x y z
N ALA A 1 17.38 -9.33 8.59
CA ALA A 1 17.13 -8.09 9.37
C ALA A 1 15.66 -7.66 9.28
N HIS A 2 15.11 -7.11 10.37
CA HIS A 2 13.73 -6.57 10.47
C HIS A 2 13.73 -5.04 10.41
N VAL A 3 14.66 -4.42 11.14
CA VAL A 3 14.98 -3.00 11.09
C VAL A 3 16.37 -2.84 10.47
N VAL A 4 16.55 -1.83 9.64
CA VAL A 4 17.80 -1.48 8.97
C VAL A 4 18.20 -0.08 9.42
N VAL A 5 19.42 0.08 9.91
CA VAL A 5 20.00 1.39 10.22
C VAL A 5 20.90 1.79 9.07
N ILE A 6 20.59 2.90 8.41
CA ILE A 6 21.41 3.49 7.35
C ILE A 6 22.24 4.60 7.98
N VAL A 7 23.56 4.42 7.99
CA VAL A 7 24.49 5.37 8.55
C VAL A 7 24.93 6.35 7.46
N VAL A 8 24.77 7.65 7.72
CA VAL A 8 25.16 8.76 6.85
C VAL A 8 26.27 9.54 7.54
N ASP A 9 27.25 10.02 6.78
CA ASP A 9 28.35 10.82 7.34
C ASP A 9 27.94 12.30 7.52
N GLY A 10 27.87 12.74 8.77
CA GLY A 10 27.51 14.12 9.15
C GLY A 10 28.52 15.18 8.73
N SER A 11 29.80 14.83 8.53
CA SER A 11 30.80 15.79 8.01
C SER A 11 30.49 16.19 6.55
N ARG A 12 29.82 15.31 5.81
CA ARG A 12 29.32 15.60 4.46
C ARG A 12 27.98 16.33 4.48
N ALA A 13 27.19 16.13 5.53
CA ALA A 13 25.92 16.79 5.72
C ALA A 13 26.04 18.31 5.72
N GLU A 14 27.11 18.84 6.30
CA GLU A 14 27.40 20.28 6.33
C GLU A 14 27.64 20.88 4.92
N ARG A 15 28.18 20.10 3.98
CA ARG A 15 28.45 20.59 2.62
C ARG A 15 27.22 20.57 1.73
N SER A 16 26.49 19.45 1.70
CA SER A 16 25.42 19.23 0.74
C SER A 16 24.02 19.42 1.29
N HIS A 17 23.85 19.52 2.62
CA HIS A 17 22.57 19.72 3.33
C HIS A 17 21.46 18.70 3.02
N VAL A 18 21.79 17.65 2.26
CA VAL A 18 20.86 16.75 1.60
C VAL A 18 21.49 15.35 1.51
N PRO A 19 20.71 14.28 1.72
CA PRO A 19 21.16 12.91 1.49
C PRO A 19 21.59 12.66 0.03
N ASN A 20 22.63 11.86 -0.15
CA ASN A 20 23.14 11.51 -1.48
C ASN A 20 22.13 10.62 -2.25
N LYS A 21 22.19 10.62 -3.58
CA LYS A 21 21.40 9.74 -4.45
C LYS A 21 21.58 8.26 -4.08
N ALA A 22 22.80 7.84 -3.72
CA ALA A 22 23.08 6.48 -3.29
C ALA A 22 22.36 6.11 -1.98
N GLU A 23 22.38 7.01 -0.98
CA GLU A 23 21.69 6.83 0.30
C GLU A 23 20.17 6.79 0.10
N LEU A 24 19.63 7.66 -0.75
CA LEU A 24 18.21 7.64 -1.13
C LEU A 24 17.83 6.34 -1.85
N LYS A 25 18.71 5.78 -2.67
CA LYS A 25 18.49 4.49 -3.33
C LYS A 25 18.45 3.34 -2.31
N LEU A 26 19.38 3.33 -1.35
CA LEU A 26 19.38 2.34 -0.25
C LEU A 26 18.12 2.44 0.61
N LEU A 27 17.69 3.66 0.93
CA LEU A 27 16.46 3.94 1.67
C LEU A 27 15.23 3.35 0.96
N ARG A 28 15.10 3.60 -0.36
CA ARG A 28 14.00 3.07 -1.18
C ARG A 28 14.04 1.55 -1.23
N MET A 29 15.20 0.96 -1.50
CA MET A 29 15.38 -0.48 -1.56
C MET A 29 14.98 -1.17 -0.24
N ALA A 30 15.41 -0.62 0.90
CA ALA A 30 15.05 -1.16 2.21
C ALA A 30 13.54 -1.07 2.49
N SER A 31 12.90 0.05 2.11
CA SER A 31 11.45 0.24 2.24
C SER A 31 10.66 -0.72 1.35
N GLU A 32 11.07 -0.92 0.10
CA GLU A 32 10.45 -1.87 -0.84
C GLU A 32 10.53 -3.32 -0.34
N MET A 33 11.67 -3.70 0.24
CA MET A 33 11.84 -4.97 0.94
C MET A 33 10.95 -5.12 2.18
N GLY A 34 10.24 -4.06 2.59
CA GLY A 34 9.33 -4.05 3.72
C GLY A 34 10.05 -3.99 5.06
N LYS A 35 11.27 -3.45 5.09
CA LYS A 35 12.06 -3.28 6.31
C LYS A 35 11.82 -1.90 6.90
N CYS A 36 11.72 -1.84 8.22
CA CYS A 36 11.78 -0.56 8.91
C CYS A 36 13.16 0.05 8.73
N VAL A 37 13.21 1.34 8.45
CA VAL A 37 14.49 2.04 8.26
C VAL A 37 14.66 3.07 9.36
N VAL A 38 15.89 3.29 9.78
CA VAL A 38 16.32 4.37 10.66
C VAL A 38 17.52 5.02 10.00
N VAL A 39 17.53 6.35 9.89
CA VAL A 39 18.70 7.07 9.39
C VAL A 39 19.50 7.57 10.57
N ALA A 40 20.77 7.21 10.64
CA ALA A 40 21.70 7.63 11.66
C ALA A 40 22.79 8.51 11.03
N ILE A 41 22.78 9.80 11.34
CA ILE A 41 23.79 10.75 10.89
C ILE A 41 24.92 10.70 11.91
N ASN A 42 26.03 10.06 11.53
CA ASN A 42 27.21 9.86 12.37
C ASN A 42 28.18 11.04 12.28
N LYS A 43 29.15 11.11 13.20
CA LYS A 43 30.13 12.20 13.32
C LYS A 43 29.51 13.57 13.61
N TRP A 44 28.37 13.58 14.30
CA TRP A 44 27.68 14.83 14.66
C TRP A 44 28.47 15.72 15.62
N ASP A 45 29.52 15.18 16.24
CA ASP A 45 30.51 15.91 17.05
C ASP A 45 31.36 16.88 16.22
N LEU A 46 31.54 16.63 14.92
CA LEU A 46 32.33 17.49 14.04
C LEU A 46 31.58 18.74 13.55
N VAL A 47 30.26 18.78 13.75
CA VAL A 47 29.41 19.90 13.29
C VAL A 47 29.45 21.01 14.33
N GLU A 48 29.66 22.24 13.91
CA GLU A 48 29.64 23.40 14.81
C GLU A 48 28.26 23.64 15.43
N GLU A 49 28.21 23.94 16.73
CA GLU A 49 26.96 24.10 17.50
C GLU A 49 26.00 25.11 16.87
N ARG A 50 26.52 26.24 16.39
CA ARG A 50 25.74 27.30 15.72
C ARG A 50 24.95 26.82 14.50
N HIS A 51 25.44 25.77 13.82
CA HIS A 51 24.81 25.24 12.61
C HIS A 51 23.96 24.01 12.87
N LYS A 52 24.08 23.36 14.04
CA LYS A 52 23.42 22.08 14.33
C LYS A 52 21.91 22.15 14.14
N GLU A 53 21.24 23.13 14.73
CA GLU A 53 19.78 23.18 14.69
C GLU A 53 19.25 23.41 13.28
N LYS A 54 19.84 24.37 12.55
CA LYS A 54 19.50 24.63 11.15
C LYS A 54 19.74 23.41 10.27
N LEU A 55 20.89 22.74 10.43
CA LEU A 55 21.23 21.53 9.67
C LEU A 55 20.29 20.38 9.97
N ARG A 56 19.87 20.20 11.24
CA ARG A 56 18.88 19.18 11.62
C ARG A 56 17.58 19.38 10.86
N GLN A 57 17.03 20.59 10.90
CA GLN A 57 15.77 20.91 10.25
C GLN A 57 15.85 20.72 8.73
N LEU A 58 16.94 21.17 8.11
CA LEU A 58 17.17 21.00 6.67
C LEU A 58 17.30 19.53 6.27
N TYR A 59 18.02 18.73 7.05
CA TYR A 59 18.17 17.30 6.77
C TYR A 59 16.85 16.55 6.89
N VAL A 60 16.08 16.81 7.95
CA VAL A 60 14.77 16.19 8.15
C VAL A 60 13.84 16.56 7.00
N THR A 61 13.73 17.84 6.69
CA THR A 61 12.84 18.35 5.64
C THR A 61 13.23 17.83 4.26
N SER A 62 14.51 17.86 3.91
CA SER A 62 14.99 17.38 2.61
C SER A 62 14.82 15.87 2.43
N THR A 63 15.01 15.09 3.49
CA THR A 63 14.83 13.64 3.48
C THR A 63 13.35 13.28 3.29
N VAL A 64 12.46 13.94 4.04
CA VAL A 64 11.01 13.71 3.95
C VAL A 64 10.48 14.10 2.57
N ASN A 65 10.88 15.24 2.03
CA ASN A 65 10.42 15.73 0.73
C ASN A 65 10.87 14.84 -0.44
N LYS A 66 12.06 14.24 -0.35
CA LYS A 66 12.63 13.41 -1.45
C LYS A 66 12.18 11.95 -1.43
N SER A 67 11.54 11.50 -0.35
CA SER A 67 11.13 10.11 -0.19
C SER A 67 9.80 9.94 0.55
N ALA A 68 8.69 10.08 -0.18
CA ALA A 68 7.33 9.90 0.35
C ALA A 68 7.08 8.51 0.97
N GLN A 69 7.82 7.49 0.54
CA GLN A 69 7.73 6.12 1.10
C GLN A 69 8.29 6.03 2.53
N VAL A 70 9.12 7.00 2.94
CA VAL A 70 9.91 6.98 4.18
C VAL A 70 9.44 8.08 5.15
N LYS A 71 8.26 8.66 4.90
CA LYS A 71 7.63 9.64 5.80
C LYS A 71 7.40 9.03 7.19
N GLY A 72 7.80 9.76 8.24
CA GLY A 72 7.69 9.33 9.64
C GLY A 72 8.82 8.42 10.14
N MET A 73 9.86 8.17 9.33
CA MET A 73 11.06 7.45 9.77
C MET A 73 11.86 8.28 10.79
N PRO A 74 12.37 7.66 11.87
CA PRO A 74 13.27 8.36 12.79
C PRO A 74 14.62 8.68 12.11
N ILE A 75 15.00 9.96 12.17
CA ILE A 75 16.32 10.46 11.80
C ILE A 75 17.04 10.80 13.10
N MET A 76 18.19 10.17 13.32
CA MET A 76 18.96 10.25 14.56
C MET A 76 20.31 10.88 14.27
N PHE A 77 20.70 11.85 15.09
CA PHE A 77 22.02 12.47 15.03
C PHE A 77 22.88 11.83 16.12
N ILE A 78 23.93 11.13 15.73
CA ILE A 78 24.78 10.33 16.62
C ILE A 78 26.25 10.69 16.46
N SER A 79 27.04 10.40 17.48
CA SER A 79 28.50 10.29 17.34
C SER A 79 28.94 8.95 17.91
N ALA A 80 29.41 8.07 17.02
CA ALA A 80 29.94 6.79 17.44
C ALA A 80 31.24 6.93 18.26
N LYS A 81 32.00 8.02 18.06
CA LYS A 81 33.25 8.27 18.78
C LYS A 81 33.02 8.65 20.24
N THR A 82 32.06 9.54 20.49
CA THR A 82 31.73 10.00 21.85
C THR A 82 30.63 9.17 22.52
N GLY A 83 29.98 8.28 21.77
CA GLY A 83 28.80 7.54 22.23
C GLY A 83 27.51 8.38 22.25
N PHE A 84 27.57 9.64 21.80
CA PHE A 84 26.43 10.55 21.82
C PHE A 84 25.23 9.96 21.07
N ASN A 85 24.11 9.87 21.78
CA ASN A 85 22.78 9.53 21.26
C ASN A 85 22.62 8.11 20.66
N VAL A 86 23.64 7.26 20.81
CA VAL A 86 23.63 5.86 20.32
C VAL A 86 22.58 5.03 21.07
N MET A 87 22.50 5.16 22.40
CA MET A 87 21.50 4.45 23.20
C MET A 87 20.07 4.88 22.85
N MET A 88 19.84 6.17 22.63
CA MET A 88 18.53 6.67 22.20
C MET A 88 18.14 6.11 20.84
N MET A 89 19.08 6.01 19.89
CA MET A 89 18.85 5.37 18.59
C MET A 89 18.39 3.92 18.77
N MET A 90 19.04 3.16 19.65
CA MET A 90 18.64 1.77 19.93
C MET A 90 17.23 1.68 20.52
N THR A 91 16.87 2.57 21.45
CA THR A 91 15.49 2.65 21.98
C THR A 91 14.48 2.94 20.87
N ARG A 92 14.79 3.85 19.94
CA ARG A 92 13.93 4.16 18.79
C ARG A 92 13.81 2.99 17.82
N VAL A 93 14.90 2.25 17.56
CA VAL A 93 14.89 1.03 16.75
C VAL A 93 13.95 -0.02 17.36
N GLN A 94 14.02 -0.24 18.67
CA GLN A 94 13.13 -1.17 19.36
C GLN A 94 11.67 -0.72 19.31
N ALA A 95 11.40 0.57 19.52
CA ALA A 95 10.05 1.13 19.40
C ALA A 95 9.48 0.93 17.97
N LEU A 96 10.31 1.18 16.96
CA LEU A 96 9.93 1.01 15.56
C LEU A 96 9.65 -0.47 15.23
N PHE A 97 10.44 -1.39 15.78
CA PHE A 97 10.18 -2.83 15.66
C PHE A 97 8.84 -3.24 16.30
N ARG A 98 8.48 -2.67 17.47
CA ARG A 98 7.17 -2.91 18.09
C ARG A 98 6.04 -2.42 17.20
N ARG A 99 6.13 -1.20 16.66
CA ARG A 99 5.14 -0.64 15.71
C ARG A 99 5.02 -1.48 14.44
N TRP A 100 6.15 -1.93 13.90
CA TRP A 100 6.20 -2.80 12.74
C TRP A 100 5.46 -4.11 12.95
N ASN A 101 5.35 -4.58 14.20
CA ASN A 101 4.60 -5.78 14.55
C ASN A 101 3.12 -5.53 14.86
N GLY A 102 2.66 -4.28 14.78
CA GLY A 102 1.30 -3.89 15.11
C GLY A 102 0.25 -4.66 14.31
N ARG A 103 -0.83 -5.04 15.00
CA ARG A 103 -2.02 -5.64 14.38
C ARG A 103 -3.22 -4.75 14.65
N VAL A 104 -3.96 -4.46 13.58
CA VAL A 104 -5.19 -3.68 13.60
C VAL A 104 -6.34 -4.65 13.48
N ALA A 105 -7.36 -4.49 14.32
CA ALA A 105 -8.56 -5.32 14.23
C ALA A 105 -9.29 -5.00 12.93
N THR A 106 -9.89 -6.03 12.33
CA THR A 106 -10.63 -5.90 11.09
C THR A 106 -11.77 -4.88 11.21
N ALA A 107 -12.47 -4.84 12.35
CA ALA A 107 -13.54 -3.86 12.56
C ALA A 107 -13.02 -2.43 12.45
N ASP A 108 -12.00 -2.09 13.22
CA ASP A 108 -11.42 -0.73 13.26
C ASP A 108 -10.95 -0.25 11.89
N ILE A 109 -10.24 -1.08 11.13
CA ILE A 109 -9.74 -0.70 9.80
C ILE A 109 -10.88 -0.52 8.79
N ASN A 110 -11.97 -1.29 8.90
CA ASN A 110 -13.13 -1.12 8.02
C ASN A 110 -13.94 0.13 8.38
N ASP A 111 -14.05 0.44 9.67
CA ASP A 111 -14.72 1.64 10.15
C ASP A 111 -13.96 2.90 9.72
N TRP A 112 -12.64 2.89 9.90
CA TRP A 112 -11.74 3.91 9.38
C TRP A 112 -11.87 4.05 7.85
N MET A 113 -11.90 2.94 7.10
CA MET A 113 -12.00 2.96 5.64
C MET A 113 -13.31 3.58 5.15
N ARG A 114 -14.43 3.40 5.88
CA ARG A 114 -15.70 4.08 5.54
C ARG A 114 -15.59 5.58 5.71
N LYS A 115 -15.10 6.05 6.87
CA LYS A 115 -14.86 7.47 7.16
C LYS A 115 -13.88 8.10 6.16
N PHE A 116 -12.81 7.39 5.81
CA PHE A 116 -11.82 7.85 4.84
C PHE A 116 -12.44 8.09 3.45
N GLN A 117 -13.33 7.20 2.99
CA GLN A 117 -14.00 7.34 1.69
C GLN A 117 -15.00 8.50 1.63
N GLU A 118 -15.57 8.90 2.77
CA GLU A 118 -16.44 10.08 2.85
C GLU A 118 -15.65 11.38 2.65
N HIS A 119 -14.47 11.47 3.27
CA HIS A 119 -13.60 12.65 3.18
C HIS A 119 -12.80 12.69 1.88
N TYR A 120 -12.34 11.53 1.41
CA TYR A 120 -11.56 11.37 0.19
C TYR A 120 -12.29 10.42 -0.76
N PRO A 121 -13.30 10.93 -1.49
CA PRO A 121 -14.09 10.11 -2.38
C PRO A 121 -13.19 9.46 -3.44
N PRO A 122 -13.34 8.15 -3.67
CA PRO A 122 -12.48 7.46 -4.61
C PRO A 122 -12.73 7.94 -6.04
N PRO A 123 -11.69 7.99 -6.88
CA PRO A 123 -11.78 8.48 -8.23
C PRO A 123 -12.58 7.51 -9.13
N TRP A 124 -13.19 8.09 -10.16
CA TRP A 124 -13.76 7.32 -11.26
C TRP A 124 -12.63 6.82 -12.16
N LYS A 125 -12.73 5.57 -12.60
CA LYS A 125 -11.79 4.99 -13.55
C LYS A 125 -12.55 4.21 -14.60
N ASP A 126 -12.30 4.51 -15.88
CA ASP A 126 -12.90 3.80 -17.01
C ASP A 126 -14.45 3.74 -16.93
N GLY A 127 -15.09 4.84 -16.49
CA GLY A 127 -16.54 4.93 -16.33
C GLY A 127 -17.13 4.21 -15.12
N VAL A 128 -16.31 3.51 -14.32
CA VAL A 128 -16.75 2.84 -13.09
C VAL A 128 -16.13 3.49 -11.86
N LYS A 129 -16.95 3.75 -10.84
CA LYS A 129 -16.46 4.19 -9.53
C LYS A 129 -15.71 3.04 -8.86
N PHE A 130 -14.42 3.21 -8.63
CA PHE A 130 -13.59 2.20 -7.96
C PHE A 130 -13.70 2.39 -6.44
N TYR A 131 -14.32 1.48 -5.69
CA TYR A 131 -14.44 1.62 -4.24
C TYR A 131 -14.06 0.32 -3.49
N PRO A 132 -13.29 0.43 -2.39
CA PRO A 132 -12.96 -0.71 -1.54
C PRO A 132 -14.17 -1.03 -0.66
N LYS A 133 -14.61 -2.28 -0.70
CA LYS A 133 -15.75 -2.79 0.08
C LYS A 133 -15.33 -3.24 1.47
N TYR A 134 -14.15 -3.83 1.55
CA TYR A 134 -13.66 -4.48 2.76
C TYR A 134 -12.14 -4.44 2.79
N VAL A 135 -11.57 -4.27 3.97
CA VAL A 135 -10.13 -4.28 4.20
C VAL A 135 -9.78 -5.18 5.37
N THR A 136 -8.67 -5.91 5.24
CA THR A 136 -8.13 -6.73 6.32
C THR A 136 -6.62 -6.69 6.33
N GLN A 137 -6.02 -6.74 7.52
CA GLN A 137 -4.59 -6.94 7.65
C GLN A 137 -4.27 -8.44 7.56
N VAL A 138 -3.55 -8.86 6.53
CA VAL A 138 -3.21 -10.27 6.28
C VAL A 138 -1.87 -10.68 6.89
N ARG A 139 -0.94 -9.73 7.04
CA ARG A 139 0.37 -9.95 7.65
C ARG A 139 0.73 -8.76 8.51
N SER A 140 1.41 -9.03 9.62
CA SER A 140 1.96 -7.98 10.48
C SER A 140 3.39 -7.62 10.11
N ARG A 141 4.13 -8.46 9.36
CA ARG A 141 5.58 -8.27 9.12
C ARG A 141 5.96 -8.38 7.64
N PRO A 142 5.99 -7.27 6.87
CA PRO A 142 5.49 -5.94 7.22
C PRO A 142 3.96 -5.88 7.28
N PRO A 143 3.37 -4.85 7.94
CA PRO A 143 1.93 -4.61 7.93
C PRO A 143 1.41 -4.57 6.49
N THR A 144 0.63 -5.59 6.13
CA THR A 144 0.11 -5.78 4.79
C THR A 144 -1.40 -5.79 4.86
N PHE A 145 -2.01 -4.78 4.24
CA PHE A 145 -3.45 -4.63 4.14
C PHE A 145 -3.92 -5.08 2.76
N VAL A 146 -4.95 -5.92 2.73
CA VAL A 146 -5.62 -6.32 1.51
C VAL A 146 -6.96 -5.59 1.44
N PHE A 147 -7.11 -4.78 0.39
CA PHE A 147 -8.34 -4.07 0.06
C PHE A 147 -9.09 -4.87 -1.00
N TRP A 148 -10.32 -5.25 -0.69
CA TRP A 148 -11.23 -5.91 -1.60
C TRP A 148 -12.12 -4.87 -2.27
N ALA A 149 -11.82 -4.58 -3.53
CA ALA A 149 -12.53 -3.60 -4.33
C ALA A 149 -13.62 -4.23 -5.20
N ASN A 150 -14.54 -3.38 -5.66
CA ASN A 150 -15.60 -3.76 -6.58
C ASN A 150 -15.05 -4.15 -7.96
N THR A 151 -14.18 -3.38 -8.59
CA THR A 151 -13.69 -3.66 -9.95
C THR A 151 -12.21 -4.01 -10.01
N HIS A 152 -11.80 -4.59 -11.15
CA HIS A 152 -10.39 -4.70 -11.49
C HIS A 152 -9.83 -3.31 -11.74
N GLY A 153 -8.80 -2.97 -10.99
CA GLY A 153 -8.22 -1.64 -11.00
C GLY A 153 -7.35 -1.41 -9.78
N GLY A 154 -6.62 -0.31 -9.79
CA GLY A 154 -5.91 0.19 -8.63
C GLY A 154 -6.23 1.67 -8.47
N PHE A 155 -6.17 2.13 -7.22
CA PHE A 155 -6.20 3.56 -6.95
C PHE A 155 -5.02 4.26 -7.62
N PRO A 156 -5.16 5.53 -8.03
CA PRO A 156 -4.03 6.34 -8.45
C PRO A 156 -2.93 6.36 -7.36
N PRO A 157 -1.64 6.47 -7.74
CA PRO A 157 -0.54 6.44 -6.79
C PRO A 157 -0.67 7.46 -5.65
N ASN A 158 -1.20 8.66 -5.95
CA ASN A 158 -1.43 9.73 -4.97
C ASN A 158 -2.47 9.34 -3.92
N TYR A 159 -3.58 8.73 -4.36
CA TYR A 159 -4.63 8.24 -3.46
C TYR A 159 -4.10 7.12 -2.55
N LEU A 160 -3.32 6.18 -3.11
CA LEU A 160 -2.62 5.16 -2.32
C LEU A 160 -1.66 5.78 -1.31
N GLN A 161 -0.94 6.83 -1.68
CA GLN A 161 -0.01 7.50 -0.79
C GLN A 161 -0.76 8.16 0.37
N GLN A 162 -1.86 8.85 0.10
CA GLN A 162 -2.68 9.47 1.13
C GLN A 162 -3.27 8.41 2.07
N MET A 163 -3.80 7.33 1.52
CA MET A 163 -4.32 6.20 2.29
C MET A 163 -3.24 5.61 3.21
N ARG A 164 -2.02 5.40 2.71
CA ARG A 164 -0.89 4.95 3.54
C ARG A 164 -0.55 5.93 4.66
N ASN A 165 -0.55 7.24 4.38
CA ASN A 165 -0.20 8.24 5.38
C ASN A 165 -1.22 8.25 6.53
N LEU A 166 -2.50 8.26 6.20
CA LEU A 166 -3.57 8.28 7.20
C LEU A 166 -3.66 6.98 7.99
N ILE A 167 -3.40 5.81 7.39
CA ILE A 167 -3.30 4.54 8.14
C ILE A 167 -2.14 4.62 9.15
N ARG A 168 -1.03 5.28 8.80
CA ARG A 168 0.09 5.43 9.75
C ARG A 168 -0.29 6.29 10.94
N GLU A 169 -0.98 7.39 10.68
CA GLU A 169 -1.40 8.36 11.69
C GLU A 169 -2.45 7.75 12.61
N GLU A 170 -3.50 7.13 12.06
CA GLU A 170 -4.61 6.56 12.84
C GLU A 170 -4.18 5.37 13.71
N PHE A 171 -3.37 4.46 13.16
CA PHE A 171 -3.02 3.20 13.84
C PHE A 171 -1.62 3.23 14.48
N GLY A 172 -1.00 4.40 14.63
CA GLY A 172 0.30 4.56 15.28
C GLY A 172 1.45 3.81 14.57
N MET A 173 1.33 3.60 13.25
CA MET A 173 2.30 2.87 12.42
C MET A 173 3.36 3.79 11.77
N GLU A 174 3.59 4.95 12.37
CA GLU A 174 4.59 5.92 11.92
C GLU A 174 5.99 5.31 11.77
N GLY A 175 6.64 5.62 10.64
CA GLY A 175 7.97 5.12 10.30
C GLY A 175 8.01 3.67 9.82
N THR A 176 6.88 2.99 9.73
CA THR A 176 6.81 1.61 9.23
C THR A 176 6.44 1.57 7.73
N PRO A 177 7.02 0.62 6.96
CA PRO A 177 6.60 0.38 5.59
C PRO A 177 5.26 -0.37 5.58
N ILE A 178 4.22 0.27 5.03
CA ILE A 178 2.90 -0.35 4.88
C ILE A 178 2.73 -0.86 3.45
N ARG A 179 2.39 -2.14 3.31
CA ARG A 179 2.02 -2.74 2.03
C ARG A 179 0.52 -2.73 1.86
N MET A 180 0.06 -2.30 0.70
CA MET A 180 -1.35 -2.31 0.35
C MET A 180 -1.51 -3.12 -0.93
N LEU A 181 -2.31 -4.17 -0.85
CA LEU A 181 -2.64 -5.05 -1.96
C LEU A 181 -4.11 -4.83 -2.28
N ILE A 182 -4.40 -4.68 -3.56
CA ILE A 182 -5.77 -4.56 -4.04
C ILE A 182 -6.17 -5.88 -4.68
N ARG A 183 -7.31 -6.41 -4.26
CA ARG A 183 -7.95 -7.59 -4.82
C ARG A 183 -9.36 -7.20 -5.25
N SER A 184 -9.88 -7.84 -6.29
CA SER A 184 -11.26 -7.66 -6.74
C SER A 184 -12.00 -8.99 -6.67
N THR A 185 -13.29 -8.91 -6.35
CA THR A 185 -14.17 -10.09 -6.27
C THR A 185 -15.00 -10.25 -7.56
N LEU A 186 -15.16 -9.17 -8.34
CA LEU A 186 -15.84 -9.20 -9.64
C LEU A 186 -14.92 -9.73 -10.75
N MET A 187 -15.54 -10.03 -11.89
CA MET A 187 -14.96 -10.76 -13.03
C MET A 187 -13.64 -10.14 -13.54
N PRO A 188 -12.64 -10.95 -13.92
CA PRO A 188 -11.33 -10.49 -14.38
C PRO A 188 -11.38 -9.42 -15.47
N ASP A 189 -10.33 -8.61 -15.48
CA ASP A 189 -10.06 -7.47 -16.38
C ASP A 189 -10.81 -7.59 -17.73
N PRO A 190 -11.70 -6.65 -18.09
CA PRO A 190 -12.54 -6.75 -19.30
C PRO A 190 -11.75 -6.94 -20.60
N LYS A 191 -10.44 -6.66 -20.60
CA LYS A 191 -9.53 -6.88 -21.73
C LYS A 191 -8.99 -8.32 -21.84
N LYS A 192 -9.19 -9.17 -20.83
CA LYS A 192 -8.63 -10.53 -20.75
C LYS A 192 -9.71 -11.56 -21.11
N LYS A 193 -9.53 -12.28 -22.22
CA LYS A 193 -10.39 -13.42 -22.57
C LYS A 193 -10.19 -14.55 -21.54
N LEU A 194 -11.21 -14.82 -20.74
CA LEU A 194 -11.20 -15.88 -19.74
C LEU A 194 -11.65 -17.21 -20.33
N GLY A 195 -11.03 -18.30 -19.87
CA GLY A 195 -11.44 -19.65 -20.22
C GLY A 195 -12.76 -20.05 -19.56
N LYS A 196 -13.50 -20.97 -20.19
CA LYS A 196 -14.80 -21.48 -19.71
C LYS A 196 -14.77 -22.00 -18.26
N GLN A 197 -13.65 -22.58 -17.83
CA GLN A 197 -13.47 -23.07 -16.46
C GLN A 197 -13.24 -21.95 -15.43
N GLU A 198 -12.58 -20.86 -15.81
CA GLU A 198 -12.37 -19.70 -14.94
C GLU A 198 -13.70 -18.95 -14.72
N VAL A 199 -14.51 -18.85 -15.77
CA VAL A 199 -15.88 -18.32 -15.70
C VAL A 199 -16.77 -19.19 -14.82
N LEU A 200 -16.66 -20.52 -14.89
CA LEU A 200 -17.42 -21.44 -14.03
C LEU A 200 -16.96 -21.38 -12.56
N LYS A 201 -15.65 -21.30 -12.32
CA LYS A 201 -15.07 -21.13 -10.98
C LYS A 201 -15.55 -19.84 -10.33
N TRP A 202 -15.65 -18.76 -11.10
CA TRP A 202 -16.24 -17.49 -10.66
C TRP A 202 -17.74 -17.63 -10.32
N LYS A 203 -18.52 -18.31 -11.16
CA LYS A 203 -19.95 -18.59 -10.90
C LYS A 203 -20.22 -19.45 -9.67
N ARG A 204 -19.26 -20.30 -9.27
CA ARG A 204 -19.38 -21.22 -8.12
C ARG A 204 -19.08 -20.58 -6.75
N MET A 205 -18.46 -19.39 -6.70
CA MET A 205 -18.06 -18.78 -5.42
C MET A 205 -19.21 -18.20 -4.56
N GLY A 206 -20.44 -18.03 -5.09
CA GLY A 206 -21.72 -17.83 -4.35
C GLY A 206 -21.78 -16.67 -3.31
N PRO A 207 -22.84 -16.49 -2.49
CA PRO A 207 -24.26 -16.85 -2.63
C PRO A 207 -25.24 -15.68 -2.30
N ARG A 208 -24.84 -14.40 -2.30
CA ARG A 208 -25.76 -13.25 -2.07
C ARG A 208 -26.41 -12.66 -3.34
N GLN A 209 -26.05 -13.18 -4.51
CA GLN A 209 -26.55 -12.70 -5.82
C GLN A 209 -27.50 -13.68 -6.51
N ALA A 210 -27.68 -14.90 -5.98
CA ALA A 210 -28.63 -15.87 -6.53
C ALA A 210 -30.10 -15.45 -6.32
N GLU A 211 -30.37 -14.64 -5.30
CA GLU A 211 -31.71 -14.20 -4.92
C GLU A 211 -32.29 -13.12 -5.85
N ALA A 212 -31.43 -12.25 -6.41
CA ALA A 212 -31.84 -11.20 -7.35
C ALA A 212 -32.34 -11.75 -8.71
N VAL A 213 -32.05 -13.02 -9.02
CA VAL A 213 -32.45 -13.67 -10.27
C VAL A 213 -33.86 -14.28 -10.19
N LYS A 214 -34.48 -14.37 -9.01
CA LYS A 214 -35.87 -14.85 -8.87
C LYS A 214 -36.89 -13.92 -9.53
N HIS A 215 -36.62 -12.62 -9.61
CA HIS A 215 -37.53 -11.63 -10.20
C HIS A 215 -37.43 -11.49 -11.74
N LEU A 216 -36.52 -12.22 -12.39
CA LEU A 216 -36.29 -12.11 -13.84
C LEU A 216 -36.79 -13.32 -14.63
N LYS A 217 -37.46 -14.30 -14.00
CA LYS A 217 -38.16 -15.38 -14.73
C LYS A 217 -39.58 -14.96 -15.10
N GLY A 218 -39.65 -13.97 -15.99
CA GLY A 218 -40.78 -13.73 -16.86
C GLY A 218 -40.26 -13.64 -18.28
N GLU A 219 -40.70 -14.59 -19.12
CA GLU A 219 -40.61 -14.56 -20.59
C GLU A 219 -39.33 -15.09 -21.29
N LYS A 220 -39.52 -16.30 -21.87
CA LYS A 220 -39.28 -16.73 -23.27
C LYS A 220 -38.06 -16.10 -23.99
N GLY A 221 -37.16 -16.84 -24.64
CA GLY A 221 -37.24 -18.19 -25.20
C GLY A 221 -35.90 -18.62 -25.82
N LYS A 222 -35.81 -19.92 -26.12
CA LYS A 222 -34.79 -20.56 -26.97
C LYS A 222 -34.88 -19.95 -28.40
N ALA A 223 -33.88 -19.91 -29.27
CA ALA A 223 -32.96 -20.97 -29.66
C ALA A 223 -31.82 -20.43 -30.56
N VAL A 224 -30.71 -21.17 -30.69
CA VAL A 224 -29.99 -21.27 -31.97
C VAL A 224 -29.51 -22.71 -32.16
N LYS A 225 -30.00 -23.37 -33.20
CA LYS A 225 -29.23 -24.33 -34.00
C LYS A 225 -29.80 -24.38 -35.43
N VAL A 226 -28.94 -24.11 -36.39
CA VAL A 226 -29.19 -24.22 -37.84
C VAL A 226 -28.89 -25.65 -38.28
N LYS A 227 -29.76 -26.25 -39.11
CA LYS A 227 -29.37 -27.23 -40.14
C LYS A 227 -30.45 -27.29 -41.23
N ARG A 228 -30.05 -26.99 -42.47
CA ARG A 228 -30.84 -27.16 -43.70
C ARG A 228 -30.61 -28.59 -44.24
N MET A 229 -31.67 -29.32 -44.62
CA MET A 229 -31.66 -30.39 -45.63
C MET A 229 -33.02 -30.40 -46.36
N ALA A 230 -32.98 -30.71 -47.66
CA ALA A 230 -33.98 -30.46 -48.71
C ALA A 230 -35.24 -31.36 -48.66
N PRO A 231 -36.31 -31.02 -49.42
CA PRO A 231 -37.52 -31.84 -49.51
C PRO A 231 -37.47 -32.80 -50.71
N GLU A 232 -37.69 -34.08 -50.47
CA GLU A 232 -38.17 -35.03 -51.48
C GLU A 232 -39.65 -35.33 -51.20
N ALA A 233 -40.53 -34.98 -52.14
CA ALA A 233 -41.81 -35.64 -52.33
C ALA A 233 -42.34 -35.36 -53.75
N ARG A 234 -42.40 -36.41 -54.57
CA ARG A 234 -43.23 -36.51 -55.78
C ARG A 234 -44.37 -37.49 -55.49
N SER A 235 -45.56 -37.16 -56.00
CA SER A 235 -46.78 -37.98 -56.13
C SER A 235 -47.51 -38.29 -54.81
N ARG A 236 -48.84 -38.18 -54.71
CA ARG A 236 -49.92 -38.34 -55.69
C ARG A 236 -50.93 -37.21 -55.62
#